data_AF-E3IZG5-F1
#
_entry.id   AF-E3IZG5-F1
#
_cell.length_a   1.000
_cell.length_b   1.000
_cell.length_c   1.000
_cell.angle_alpha   90.00
_cell.angle_beta   90.00
_cell.angle_gamma   90.00
#
_symmetry.space_group_name_H-M   'P 1'
#
loop_
_entity.id
_entity.type
_entity.pdbx_description
1 polymer ?
#
loop_
_entity_poly.entity_id
_entity_poly.type
_entity_poly.pdbx_seq_one_letter_code
_entity_poly.pdbx_strand_id
1 'polypeptide(L)'
;MSGDAPRGLDAYRGKRDAARTPEPVPEADPARHPRPDPAAPSDPAASGPAAAVDSQEAGPVDHTGDDQAGRGDTFVIQEHHARALHWDFRLERDGVLVSWAVPRGLPVDRTANHLARQTEDHPLEYAEFAGEIPKGEYGGGTVTIWDRGGYELESWTADKIKVTLHGSRVQGRYVLFRAGGGRTTARQTTARQTTARQTTARQTGARAYGPDDWMVRRLDPPDDPTREPMPTTLAPMRAVASRELPAGPDWAYEVKWDGMRVLAFVDGGRVRARSRTGRDVTAAFPELRAVGLALGSTQAVLDGEIVAFGPDGTPDFGRLAHRMHVADAAAARRLAGRIPVSYLVFDLLFLDGHPTTARSYDERRALLARLPGLTLSETLAGDGPDVLRASAEAGLEGVIAKRRSAAYLPGRRGSDWVKVKNTRTQSVVIGGWEPGAGKRADRVGSLLVGVAERPGLGEAPPGAPRFRYAGHVGTGFSDATLDLLGRLLAPLRRDEPPFADVPDAHVRAAVWVRPELVAEVAYAHWTADNRLRHPSFKGLRDDLAPAETVVDGDTEPT
;
A
#
# COMPACT_ATOMS: atom_id res chain seq x y z
N MET A 1 3.01 -1.56 -46.54
CA MET A 1 4.03 -1.40 -45.50
C MET A 1 4.21 0.09 -45.27
N SER A 2 3.73 0.61 -44.14
CA SER A 2 4.05 1.96 -43.64
C SER A 2 3.56 2.01 -42.19
N GLY A 3 4.24 1.27 -41.32
CA GLY A 3 4.21 1.56 -39.88
C GLY A 3 5.09 2.78 -39.67
N ASP A 4 4.71 3.68 -38.76
CA ASP A 4 5.56 4.78 -38.33
C ASP A 4 6.96 4.23 -38.03
N ALA A 5 7.98 4.77 -38.70
CA ALA A 5 9.37 4.41 -38.42
C ALA A 5 9.68 4.68 -36.93
N PRO A 6 10.66 3.99 -36.32
CA PRO A 6 11.14 4.35 -35.00
C PRO A 6 11.40 5.86 -34.93
N ARG A 7 11.13 6.50 -33.80
CA ARG A 7 11.21 7.97 -33.62
C ARG A 7 12.64 8.51 -33.73
N GLY A 8 13.65 7.67 -33.97
CA GLY A 8 15.05 8.03 -34.05
C GLY A 8 15.64 8.37 -32.68
N LEU A 9 16.95 8.13 -32.49
CA LEU A 9 17.63 8.34 -31.20
C LEU A 9 17.84 9.83 -30.86
N ASP A 10 17.68 10.73 -31.83
CA ASP A 10 17.95 12.17 -31.66
C ASP A 10 17.07 12.82 -30.58
N ALA A 11 15.81 12.40 -30.49
CA ALA A 11 14.88 12.90 -29.48
C ALA A 11 15.29 12.49 -28.05
N TYR A 12 15.84 11.29 -27.89
CA TYR A 12 16.39 10.81 -26.63
C TYR A 12 17.69 11.54 -26.29
N ARG A 13 18.64 11.59 -27.23
CA ARG A 13 19.94 12.25 -27.05
C ARG A 13 19.80 13.74 -26.75
N GLY A 14 18.85 14.43 -27.36
CA GLY A 14 18.59 15.85 -27.11
C GLY A 14 17.98 16.19 -25.74
N LYS A 15 17.44 15.20 -25.00
CA LYS A 15 16.84 15.40 -23.68
C LYS A 15 17.80 15.11 -22.52
N ARG A 16 18.96 14.54 -22.80
CA ARG A 16 19.94 14.08 -21.81
C ARG A 16 21.16 14.99 -21.79
N ASP A 17 21.73 15.23 -20.61
CA ASP A 17 23.10 15.74 -20.52
C ASP A 17 24.10 14.58 -20.58
N ALA A 18 24.79 14.44 -21.71
CA ALA A 18 25.74 13.35 -21.93
C ALA A 18 26.93 13.37 -20.95
N ALA A 19 27.28 14.52 -20.37
CA ALA A 19 28.35 14.63 -19.39
C ALA A 19 27.92 14.13 -18.00
N ARG A 20 26.62 14.16 -17.69
CA ARG A 20 26.07 13.76 -16.39
C ARG A 20 25.49 12.35 -16.41
N THR A 21 25.12 11.86 -17.58
CA THR A 21 24.63 10.50 -17.77
C THR A 21 25.18 10.02 -19.11
N PRO A 22 26.34 9.37 -19.17
CA PRO A 22 26.84 8.79 -20.43
C PRO A 22 25.91 7.66 -20.92
N GLU A 23 25.95 7.34 -22.22
CA GLU A 23 25.26 6.13 -22.71
C GLU A 23 25.91 4.91 -22.06
N PRO A 24 25.14 3.88 -21.67
CA PRO A 24 25.72 2.60 -21.28
C PRO A 24 26.59 2.13 -22.44
N VAL A 25 27.89 1.99 -22.22
CA VAL A 25 28.83 1.47 -23.22
C VAL A 25 28.92 -0.03 -22.99
N PRO A 26 28.83 -0.90 -24.02
CA PRO A 26 28.97 -2.33 -23.82
C PRO A 26 30.35 -2.65 -23.24
N GLU A 27 30.42 -3.38 -22.13
CA GLU A 27 31.65 -4.09 -21.79
C GLU A 27 31.85 -5.22 -22.82
N ALA A 28 33.04 -5.29 -23.41
CA ALA A 28 33.37 -6.31 -24.40
C ALA A 28 33.17 -7.71 -23.81
N ASP A 29 32.44 -8.56 -24.53
CA ASP A 29 32.14 -9.95 -24.20
C ASP A 29 33.39 -10.73 -23.72
N PRO A 30 33.44 -11.19 -22.45
CA PRO A 30 34.56 -11.98 -21.95
C PRO A 30 34.57 -13.43 -22.48
N ALA A 31 33.63 -13.85 -23.34
CA ALA A 31 33.51 -15.23 -23.82
C ALA A 31 34.31 -15.57 -25.09
N ARG A 32 35.19 -14.69 -25.60
CA ARG A 32 36.23 -15.12 -26.55
C ARG A 32 37.49 -15.57 -25.81
N HIS A 33 37.49 -16.84 -25.42
CA HIS A 33 38.70 -17.51 -24.94
C HIS A 33 39.85 -17.38 -25.96
N PRO A 34 41.05 -16.94 -25.54
CA PRO A 34 42.26 -17.19 -26.31
C PRO A 34 42.54 -18.71 -26.33
N ARG A 35 43.01 -19.21 -27.46
CA ARG A 35 43.50 -20.59 -27.59
C ARG A 35 44.64 -20.84 -26.58
N PRO A 36 44.75 -22.03 -25.97
CA PRO A 36 45.85 -22.33 -25.07
C PRO A 36 47.15 -22.52 -25.86
N ASP A 37 48.23 -21.86 -25.42
CA ASP A 37 49.57 -22.14 -25.90
C ASP A 37 50.04 -23.54 -25.44
N PRO A 38 50.68 -24.33 -26.32
CA PRO A 38 51.29 -25.60 -25.94
C PRO A 38 52.63 -25.35 -25.24
N ALA A 39 52.86 -26.02 -24.11
CA ALA A 39 54.13 -26.01 -23.40
C ALA A 39 55.30 -26.45 -24.30
N ALA A 40 56.35 -25.64 -24.31
CA ALA A 40 57.60 -25.91 -25.02
C ALA A 40 58.43 -27.02 -24.35
N PRO A 41 59.18 -27.83 -25.12
CA PRO A 41 60.40 -28.48 -24.65
C PRO A 41 61.61 -27.52 -24.78
N SER A 42 62.65 -27.83 -24.03
CA SER A 42 63.93 -27.12 -23.92
C SER A 42 64.69 -26.87 -25.24
N ASP A 43 65.41 -25.74 -25.26
CA ASP A 43 66.49 -25.23 -26.16
C ASP A 43 67.38 -26.30 -26.86
N PRO A 44 68.04 -26.03 -28.02
CA PRO A 44 69.08 -24.98 -28.09
C PRO A 44 69.33 -24.24 -29.43
N ALA A 45 69.98 -23.09 -29.30
CA ALA A 45 71.07 -22.53 -30.12
C ALA A 45 70.84 -22.18 -31.63
N ALA A 46 71.01 -20.88 -31.94
CA ALA A 46 72.17 -20.33 -32.68
C ALA A 46 71.81 -19.22 -33.70
N SER A 47 72.59 -18.12 -33.59
CA SER A 47 72.99 -17.15 -34.63
C SER A 47 72.00 -16.07 -35.10
N GLY A 48 72.33 -14.81 -34.78
CA GLY A 48 71.76 -13.58 -35.37
C GLY A 48 72.33 -13.24 -36.76
N PRO A 49 72.52 -11.96 -37.14
CA PRO A 49 72.06 -10.70 -36.53
C PRO A 49 71.53 -9.63 -37.54
N ALA A 50 71.16 -8.48 -36.96
CA ALA A 50 71.22 -7.11 -37.49
C ALA A 50 70.15 -6.55 -38.46
N ALA A 51 69.39 -5.58 -37.91
CA ALA A 51 69.09 -4.20 -38.37
C ALA A 51 68.89 -3.94 -39.87
N ALA A 52 67.93 -3.16 -40.36
CA ALA A 52 66.84 -2.32 -39.83
C ALA A 52 65.86 -2.12 -41.02
N VAL A 53 64.64 -1.60 -40.84
CA VAL A 53 64.15 -0.26 -41.31
C VAL A 53 62.65 -0.15 -40.98
N ASP A 54 62.31 1.04 -40.49
CA ASP A 54 61.09 1.83 -40.69
C ASP A 54 59.73 1.47 -40.11
N SER A 55 59.13 2.55 -39.64
CA SER A 55 57.88 2.71 -38.93
C SER A 55 56.90 3.47 -39.82
N GLN A 56 55.68 2.95 -39.97
CA GLN A 56 54.53 3.73 -40.42
C GLN A 56 53.44 3.69 -39.35
N GLU A 57 53.06 4.88 -38.89
CA GLU A 57 51.93 5.17 -38.01
C GLU A 57 50.59 4.72 -38.62
N ALA A 58 49.75 4.08 -37.79
CA ALA A 58 48.32 3.94 -38.06
C ALA A 58 47.58 5.10 -37.38
N GLY A 59 46.85 5.89 -38.19
CA GLY A 59 46.07 7.04 -37.74
C GLY A 59 44.81 6.68 -36.94
N PRO A 60 44.07 7.70 -36.47
CA PRO A 60 42.95 7.54 -35.53
C PRO A 60 41.76 6.88 -36.22
N VAL A 61 41.18 5.88 -35.55
CA VAL A 61 39.99 5.17 -36.01
C VAL A 61 38.76 6.04 -35.76
N ASP A 62 38.05 6.35 -36.83
CA ASP A 62 36.79 7.08 -36.86
C ASP A 62 35.63 6.21 -36.33
N HIS A 63 34.80 6.73 -35.42
CA HIS A 63 33.63 6.05 -34.86
C HIS A 63 32.33 6.59 -35.51
N THR A 64 32.17 6.36 -36.81
CA THR A 64 30.88 6.50 -37.48
C THR A 64 30.48 5.17 -38.11
N GLY A 65 29.39 4.54 -37.62
CA GLY A 65 28.65 3.53 -38.38
C GLY A 65 28.27 2.23 -37.65
N ASP A 66 26.98 2.12 -37.34
CA ASP A 66 26.07 1.09 -37.85
C ASP A 66 26.13 -0.41 -37.47
N ASP A 67 27.09 -0.92 -36.69
CA ASP A 67 27.20 -2.39 -36.49
C ASP A 67 26.72 -2.95 -35.14
N GLN A 68 25.58 -2.49 -34.61
CA GLN A 68 24.81 -3.26 -33.59
C GLN A 68 23.35 -3.44 -34.01
N ALA A 69 23.11 -3.97 -35.21
CA ALA A 69 21.78 -4.47 -35.55
C ALA A 69 21.51 -5.73 -34.71
N GLY A 70 20.92 -5.56 -33.53
CA GLY A 70 20.39 -6.68 -32.75
C GLY A 70 19.34 -7.47 -33.56
N ARG A 71 18.96 -8.65 -33.05
CA ARG A 71 18.08 -9.59 -33.78
C ARG A 71 16.64 -9.10 -33.96
N GLY A 72 16.26 -8.00 -33.33
CA GLY A 72 14.91 -7.43 -33.36
C GLY A 72 13.87 -8.28 -32.63
N ASP A 73 14.32 -9.13 -31.70
CA ASP A 73 13.50 -10.12 -31.00
C ASP A 73 13.64 -10.06 -29.47
N THR A 74 14.33 -9.06 -28.92
CA THR A 74 14.48 -8.93 -27.46
C THR A 74 13.53 -7.92 -26.84
N PHE A 75 13.17 -8.13 -25.58
CA PHE A 75 12.46 -7.15 -24.78
C PHE A 75 13.14 -6.98 -23.43
N VAL A 76 12.96 -5.79 -22.86
CA VAL A 76 13.28 -5.51 -21.47
C VAL A 76 12.11 -4.81 -20.80
N ILE A 77 11.89 -5.13 -19.53
CA ILE A 77 11.01 -4.39 -18.63
C ILE A 77 11.86 -3.87 -17.48
N GLN A 78 11.97 -2.56 -17.37
CA GLN A 78 12.70 -1.91 -16.27
C GLN A 78 11.71 -1.32 -15.26
N GLU A 79 11.90 -1.59 -13.98
CA GLU A 79 11.19 -0.91 -12.90
C GLU A 79 11.88 0.42 -12.60
N HIS A 80 11.12 1.52 -12.69
CA HIS A 80 11.68 2.86 -12.67
C HIS A 80 11.04 3.71 -11.56
N HIS A 81 11.84 3.96 -10.52
CA HIS A 81 11.51 4.80 -9.38
C HIS A 81 11.84 6.28 -9.67
N ALA A 82 11.16 6.85 -10.66
CA ALA A 82 11.24 8.27 -10.97
C ALA A 82 10.37 9.12 -10.02
N ARG A 83 9.86 10.27 -10.49
CA ARG A 83 8.82 11.05 -9.77
C ARG A 83 7.60 10.19 -9.40
N ALA A 84 7.29 9.20 -10.22
CA ALA A 84 6.30 8.16 -9.96
C ALA A 84 6.86 6.80 -10.40
N LEU A 85 6.52 5.74 -9.67
CA LEU A 85 6.85 4.38 -10.04
C LEU A 85 6.09 3.97 -11.30
N HIS A 86 6.81 3.39 -12.26
CA HIS A 86 6.29 2.81 -13.48
C HIS A 86 7.25 1.74 -14.00
N TRP A 87 6.80 0.99 -15.01
CA TRP A 87 7.61 0.00 -15.71
C TRP A 87 7.85 0.45 -17.13
N ASP A 88 9.11 0.65 -17.51
CA ASP A 88 9.49 0.93 -18.88
C ASP A 88 9.51 -0.39 -19.65
N PHE A 89 8.48 -0.62 -20.46
CA PHE A 89 8.38 -1.76 -21.36
C PHE A 89 8.98 -1.39 -22.71
N ARG A 90 9.98 -2.16 -23.15
CA ARG A 90 10.76 -1.85 -24.34
C ARG A 90 10.88 -3.07 -25.23
N LEU A 91 10.69 -2.86 -26.53
CA LEU A 91 10.83 -3.88 -27.57
C LEU A 91 11.95 -3.45 -28.50
N GLU A 92 12.91 -4.34 -28.72
CA GLU A 92 13.93 -4.16 -29.73
C GLU A 92 13.31 -4.20 -31.12
N ARG A 93 13.52 -3.15 -31.90
CA ARG A 93 13.00 -3.04 -33.26
C ARG A 93 13.85 -2.10 -34.09
N ASP A 94 14.25 -2.55 -35.28
CA ASP A 94 14.94 -1.73 -36.28
C ASP A 94 16.15 -0.97 -35.68
N GLY A 95 16.94 -1.64 -34.84
CA GLY A 95 18.17 -1.11 -34.23
C GLY A 95 17.97 -0.24 -32.97
N VAL A 96 16.75 -0.09 -32.46
CA VAL A 96 16.47 0.69 -31.25
C VAL A 96 15.51 -0.04 -30.30
N LEU A 97 15.40 0.46 -29.07
CA LEU A 97 14.38 0.05 -28.11
C LEU A 97 13.17 0.98 -28.20
N VAL A 98 12.10 0.52 -28.85
CA VAL A 98 10.81 1.23 -28.87
C VAL A 98 10.16 1.07 -27.51
N SER A 99 9.78 2.19 -26.90
CA SER A 99 9.61 2.26 -25.45
C SER A 99 8.27 2.82 -24.99
N TRP A 100 7.74 2.26 -23.91
CA TRP A 100 6.53 2.72 -23.23
C TRP A 100 6.69 2.71 -21.72
N ALA A 101 6.35 3.83 -21.08
CA ALA A 101 6.15 3.89 -19.64
C ALA A 101 4.77 3.33 -19.27
N VAL A 102 4.74 2.26 -18.47
CA VAL A 102 3.53 1.54 -18.05
C VAL A 102 3.32 1.69 -16.54
N PRO A 103 2.49 2.64 -16.05
CA PRO A 103 2.44 2.99 -14.62
C PRO A 103 1.87 1.93 -13.67
N ARG A 104 1.30 0.84 -14.20
CA ARG A 104 0.77 -0.30 -13.43
C ARG A 104 1.41 -1.63 -13.84
N GLY A 105 2.54 -1.59 -14.54
CA GLY A 105 3.16 -2.78 -15.14
C GLY A 105 2.32 -3.38 -16.27
N LEU A 106 2.78 -4.47 -16.87
CA LEU A 106 1.98 -5.18 -17.86
C LEU A 106 0.79 -5.87 -17.18
N PRO A 107 -0.39 -5.88 -17.81
CA PRO A 107 -1.58 -6.52 -17.26
C PRO A 107 -1.39 -8.03 -17.22
N VAL A 108 -1.62 -8.61 -16.07
CA VAL A 108 -1.40 -10.05 -15.86
C VAL A 108 -2.60 -10.91 -16.30
N ASP A 109 -3.74 -10.29 -16.58
CA ASP A 109 -4.97 -10.94 -17.05
C ASP A 109 -5.65 -10.15 -18.19
N ARG A 110 -6.73 -10.71 -18.74
CA ARG A 110 -7.48 -10.16 -19.89
C ARG A 110 -8.49 -9.07 -19.52
N THR A 111 -8.77 -8.87 -18.24
CA THR A 111 -9.87 -8.03 -17.75
C THR A 111 -9.48 -6.56 -17.65
N ALA A 112 -8.18 -6.28 -17.55
CA ALA A 112 -7.65 -4.93 -17.42
C ALA A 112 -6.87 -4.48 -18.67
N ASN A 113 -7.09 -3.23 -19.07
CA ASN A 113 -6.19 -2.50 -19.97
C ASN A 113 -5.33 -1.57 -19.13
N HIS A 114 -4.02 -1.60 -19.32
CA HIS A 114 -3.08 -0.70 -18.64
C HIS A 114 -2.64 0.41 -19.60
N LEU A 115 -2.55 1.64 -19.10
CA LEU A 115 -1.99 2.75 -19.87
C LEU A 115 -0.50 2.47 -20.14
N ALA A 116 -0.09 2.57 -21.38
CA ALA A 116 1.28 2.49 -21.84
C ALA A 116 1.59 3.79 -22.58
N ARG A 117 2.23 4.75 -21.92
CA ARG A 117 2.58 6.01 -22.58
C ARG A 117 3.86 5.81 -23.37
N GLN A 118 3.79 5.98 -24.69
CA GLN A 118 4.98 5.88 -25.54
C GLN A 118 5.97 6.98 -25.15
N THR A 119 7.22 6.58 -24.94
CA THR A 119 8.35 7.47 -24.65
C THR A 119 9.29 7.52 -25.85
N GLU A 120 10.37 8.28 -25.75
CA GLU A 120 11.42 8.30 -26.77
C GLU A 120 12.04 6.91 -26.93
N ASP A 121 12.54 6.61 -28.13
CA ASP A 121 13.27 5.36 -28.37
C ASP A 121 14.65 5.42 -27.70
N HIS A 122 15.13 4.27 -27.22
CA HIS A 122 16.39 4.18 -26.48
C HIS A 122 17.41 3.34 -27.26
N PRO A 123 18.72 3.56 -27.05
CA PRO A 123 19.76 2.74 -27.65
C PRO A 123 19.73 1.31 -27.08
N LEU A 124 20.22 0.32 -27.81
CA LEU A 124 20.08 -1.11 -27.45
C LEU A 124 20.77 -1.46 -26.13
N GLU A 125 21.89 -0.80 -25.85
CA GLU A 125 22.69 -0.94 -24.63
C GLU A 125 21.89 -0.58 -23.38
N TYR A 126 20.84 0.23 -23.53
CA TYR A 126 19.94 0.55 -22.44
C TYR A 126 19.14 -0.66 -21.94
N ALA A 127 19.07 -1.76 -22.71
CA ALA A 127 18.45 -3.01 -22.29
C ALA A 127 19.17 -3.66 -21.11
N GLU A 128 20.46 -3.39 -20.94
CA GLU A 128 21.28 -3.94 -19.87
C GLU A 128 21.44 -2.95 -18.69
N PHE A 129 20.93 -1.74 -18.82
CA PHE A 129 21.09 -0.70 -17.81
C PHE A 129 20.24 -0.97 -16.55
N ALA A 130 20.91 -0.92 -15.41
CA ALA A 130 20.33 -0.77 -14.08
C ALA A 130 21.22 0.16 -13.25
N GLY A 131 20.64 1.10 -12.51
CA GLY A 131 21.41 2.09 -11.76
C GLY A 131 20.61 3.30 -11.31
N GLU A 132 21.28 4.31 -10.79
CA GLU A 132 20.69 5.58 -10.39
C GLU A 132 20.97 6.66 -11.44
N ILE A 133 19.90 7.26 -11.98
CA ILE A 133 19.96 8.39 -12.89
C ILE A 133 19.85 9.67 -12.06
N PRO A 134 20.81 10.61 -12.16
CA PRO A 134 20.84 11.80 -11.32
C PRO A 134 19.54 12.62 -11.37
N LYS A 135 19.17 13.20 -10.22
CA LYS A 135 17.99 14.07 -10.14
C LYS A 135 18.15 15.28 -11.08
N GLY A 136 17.11 15.55 -11.86
CA GLY A 136 17.06 16.65 -12.82
C GLY A 136 17.40 16.23 -14.25
N GLU A 137 18.03 15.07 -14.42
CA GLU A 137 18.24 14.46 -15.74
C GLU A 137 16.96 13.82 -16.28
N TYR A 138 16.92 13.61 -17.60
CA TYR A 138 15.86 12.86 -18.24
C TYR A 138 15.84 11.43 -17.72
N GLY A 139 14.69 11.00 -17.20
CA GLY A 139 14.56 9.71 -16.52
C GLY A 139 15.20 9.67 -15.13
N GLY A 140 15.45 10.81 -14.46
CA GLY A 140 16.02 10.81 -13.11
C GLY A 140 15.25 9.95 -12.10
N GLY A 141 15.95 9.02 -11.45
CA GLY A 141 15.39 7.99 -10.58
C GLY A 141 16.24 6.72 -10.55
N THR A 142 15.85 5.75 -9.73
CA THR A 142 16.48 4.42 -9.71
C THR A 142 15.81 3.52 -10.74
N VAL A 143 16.62 2.82 -11.54
CA VAL A 143 16.18 1.88 -12.58
C VAL A 143 16.72 0.49 -12.25
N THR A 144 15.86 -0.52 -12.25
CA THR A 144 16.26 -1.94 -12.11
C THR A 144 15.66 -2.76 -13.23
N ILE A 145 16.37 -3.79 -13.70
CA ILE A 145 15.81 -4.75 -14.66
C ILE A 145 14.82 -5.64 -13.92
N TRP A 146 13.54 -5.50 -14.25
CA TRP A 146 12.46 -6.26 -13.63
C TRP A 146 12.24 -7.59 -14.35
N ASP A 147 12.27 -7.59 -15.69
CA ASP A 147 12.30 -8.81 -16.51
C ASP A 147 12.96 -8.52 -17.86
N ARG A 148 13.41 -9.58 -18.54
CA ARG A 148 13.97 -9.52 -19.89
C ARG A 148 13.81 -10.87 -20.58
N GLY A 149 13.79 -10.87 -21.89
CA GLY A 149 13.66 -12.11 -22.65
C GLY A 149 13.51 -11.87 -24.14
N GLY A 150 13.07 -12.93 -24.83
CA GLY A 150 12.72 -12.86 -26.24
C GLY A 150 11.25 -12.50 -26.45
N TYR A 151 10.90 -11.99 -27.61
CA TYR A 151 9.53 -11.84 -28.05
C TYR A 151 9.34 -12.29 -29.49
N GLU A 152 8.15 -12.79 -29.80
CA GLU A 152 7.71 -13.07 -31.16
C GLU A 152 6.75 -11.98 -31.62
N LEU A 153 7.01 -11.42 -32.80
CA LEU A 153 6.14 -10.42 -33.40
C LEU A 153 5.00 -11.07 -34.18
N GLU A 154 3.75 -10.85 -33.76
CA GLU A 154 2.57 -11.25 -34.54
C GLU A 154 2.14 -10.16 -35.53
N SER A 155 2.16 -8.89 -35.12
CA SER A 155 1.82 -7.76 -35.99
C SER A 155 2.33 -6.45 -35.44
N TRP A 156 2.88 -5.58 -36.29
CA TRP A 156 3.26 -4.21 -35.94
C TRP A 156 2.65 -3.22 -36.93
N THR A 157 1.85 -2.29 -36.43
CA THR A 157 1.23 -1.21 -37.21
C THR A 157 1.28 0.08 -36.41
N ALA A 158 1.03 1.22 -37.07
CA ALA A 158 1.14 2.54 -36.44
C ALA A 158 0.21 2.74 -35.23
N ASP A 159 -0.89 1.98 -35.13
CA ASP A 159 -1.90 2.08 -34.08
C ASP A 159 -2.05 0.81 -33.24
N LYS A 160 -1.37 -0.29 -33.61
CA LYS A 160 -1.52 -1.59 -32.96
C LYS A 160 -0.29 -2.48 -33.09
N ILE A 161 0.16 -3.04 -31.98
CA ILE A 161 1.27 -3.99 -31.90
C ILE A 161 0.78 -5.24 -31.18
N LYS A 162 1.11 -6.42 -31.69
CA LYS A 162 0.83 -7.72 -31.05
C LYS A 162 2.11 -8.52 -30.96
N VAL A 163 2.41 -9.00 -29.76
CA VAL A 163 3.64 -9.74 -29.46
C VAL A 163 3.35 -10.88 -28.50
N THR A 164 4.10 -11.97 -28.61
CA THR A 164 4.23 -13.00 -27.56
C THR A 164 5.52 -12.75 -26.82
N LEU A 165 5.46 -12.60 -25.49
CA LEU A 165 6.64 -12.38 -24.65
C LEU A 165 7.10 -13.69 -24.01
N HIS A 166 8.42 -13.91 -23.96
CA HIS A 166 9.07 -15.08 -23.38
C HIS A 166 10.13 -14.63 -22.36
N GLY A 167 9.67 -14.23 -21.18
CA GLY A 167 10.50 -13.80 -20.05
C GLY A 167 10.46 -14.74 -18.85
N SER A 168 11.21 -14.36 -17.81
CA SER A 168 11.23 -15.08 -16.54
C SER A 168 10.04 -14.75 -15.65
N ARG A 169 9.48 -13.53 -15.77
CA ARG A 169 8.31 -13.06 -15.01
C ARG A 169 7.08 -12.83 -15.88
N VAL A 170 7.29 -12.40 -17.13
CA VAL A 170 6.23 -12.13 -18.09
C VAL A 170 6.29 -13.14 -19.22
N GLN A 171 5.21 -13.88 -19.36
CA GLN A 171 4.97 -14.77 -20.48
C GLN A 171 3.58 -14.51 -21.10
N GLY A 172 3.45 -14.85 -22.37
CA GLY A 172 2.17 -14.85 -23.09
C GLY A 172 1.97 -13.70 -24.07
N ARG A 173 0.77 -13.64 -24.66
CA ARG A 173 0.45 -12.71 -25.74
C ARG A 173 -0.10 -11.38 -25.25
N TYR A 174 0.37 -10.29 -25.84
CA TYR A 174 -0.01 -8.92 -25.51
C TYR A 174 -0.38 -8.14 -26.77
N VAL A 175 -1.27 -7.17 -26.60
CA VAL A 175 -1.58 -6.15 -27.60
C VAL A 175 -1.39 -4.77 -27.03
N LEU A 176 -0.63 -3.93 -27.74
CA LEU A 176 -0.59 -2.48 -27.53
C LEU A 176 -1.46 -1.84 -28.60
N PHE A 177 -2.28 -0.86 -28.23
CA PHE A 177 -3.11 -0.11 -29.18
C PHE A 177 -3.30 1.35 -28.74
N ARG A 178 -3.42 2.28 -29.68
CA ARG A 178 -3.60 3.71 -29.35
C ARG A 178 -4.91 3.97 -28.59
N ALA A 179 -4.82 4.73 -27.51
CA ALA A 179 -5.98 5.14 -26.73
C ALA A 179 -6.78 6.17 -27.54
N GLY A 180 -8.07 5.88 -27.80
CA GLY A 180 -8.96 6.77 -28.58
C GLY A 180 -9.14 6.40 -30.06
N GLY A 181 -8.42 5.41 -30.60
CA GLY A 181 -8.57 4.96 -32.00
C GLY A 181 -9.56 3.80 -32.23
N GLY A 182 -10.13 3.24 -31.16
CA GLY A 182 -11.04 2.10 -31.28
C GLY A 182 -12.43 2.50 -31.76
N ARG A 183 -12.79 2.16 -33.01
CA ARG A 183 -14.19 1.99 -33.40
C ARG A 183 -14.83 1.06 -32.38
N THR A 184 -15.78 1.60 -31.61
CA THR A 184 -16.61 0.87 -30.69
C THR A 184 -17.27 -0.25 -31.49
N THR A 185 -16.93 -1.51 -31.23
CA THR A 185 -17.74 -2.64 -31.67
C THR A 185 -19.01 -2.63 -30.83
N ALA A 186 -19.94 -1.76 -31.19
CA ALA A 186 -21.31 -1.79 -30.75
C ALA A 186 -21.90 -3.12 -31.24
N ARG A 187 -21.87 -4.13 -30.36
CA ARG A 187 -22.66 -5.34 -30.55
C ARG A 187 -24.12 -4.89 -30.45
N GLN A 188 -24.83 -4.99 -31.58
CA GLN A 188 -26.25 -4.73 -31.71
C GLN A 188 -27.01 -5.31 -30.52
N THR A 189 -27.63 -4.44 -29.74
CA THR A 189 -28.86 -4.77 -29.03
C THR A 189 -29.88 -3.74 -29.46
N THR A 190 -30.99 -4.27 -29.94
CA THR A 190 -32.08 -3.58 -30.59
C THR A 190 -32.73 -2.54 -29.67
N ALA A 191 -33.14 -1.45 -30.29
CA ALA A 191 -33.83 -0.33 -29.69
C ALA A 191 -35.06 -0.74 -28.86
N ARG A 192 -35.19 -0.18 -27.65
CA ARG A 192 -36.40 0.52 -27.21
C ARG A 192 -36.19 1.18 -25.84
N GLN A 193 -36.88 2.31 -25.68
CA GLN A 193 -37.09 3.13 -24.48
C GLN A 193 -36.11 4.27 -24.23
N THR A 194 -36.51 5.36 -24.88
CA THR A 194 -36.37 6.76 -24.55
C THR A 194 -36.63 7.13 -23.09
N THR A 195 -36.05 8.28 -22.72
CA THR A 195 -36.43 9.24 -21.67
C THR A 195 -36.23 8.83 -20.20
N ALA A 196 -35.02 9.05 -19.69
CA ALA A 196 -34.71 9.70 -18.40
C ALA A 196 -33.23 9.50 -18.05
N ARG A 197 -32.34 10.38 -18.52
CA ARG A 197 -30.95 10.50 -18.01
C ARG A 197 -30.27 11.76 -18.55
N GLN A 198 -30.77 12.91 -18.10
CA GLN A 198 -30.10 14.20 -18.27
C GLN A 198 -29.69 14.80 -16.93
N THR A 199 -29.30 13.97 -15.94
CA THR A 199 -28.80 14.48 -14.64
C THR A 199 -27.87 13.47 -13.95
N THR A 200 -26.81 12.98 -14.61
CA THR A 200 -25.70 12.28 -13.90
C THR A 200 -24.33 12.33 -14.61
N ALA A 201 -24.14 13.16 -15.63
CA ALA A 201 -22.82 13.32 -16.28
C ALA A 201 -22.00 14.44 -15.61
N ARG A 202 -21.60 14.26 -14.35
CA ARG A 202 -20.60 15.14 -13.71
C ARG A 202 -19.63 14.42 -12.75
N GLN A 203 -19.60 13.09 -12.75
CA GLN A 203 -18.69 12.30 -11.91
C GLN A 203 -18.10 11.10 -12.66
N THR A 204 -17.39 11.36 -13.74
CA THR A 204 -16.22 10.56 -14.16
C THR A 204 -15.39 11.47 -15.05
N GLY A 205 -14.23 11.91 -14.56
CA GLY A 205 -13.27 12.63 -15.38
C GLY A 205 -12.74 11.71 -16.46
N ALA A 206 -13.39 11.70 -17.63
CA ALA A 206 -12.87 11.04 -18.82
C ALA A 206 -11.55 11.72 -19.18
N ARG A 207 -10.44 11.00 -18.97
CA ARG A 207 -9.11 11.50 -19.30
C ARG A 207 -9.02 11.67 -20.82
N ALA A 208 -8.71 12.87 -21.28
CA ALA A 208 -8.37 13.09 -22.69
C ALA A 208 -7.05 12.37 -22.96
N TYR A 209 -7.06 11.43 -23.92
CA TYR A 209 -5.87 10.70 -24.34
C TYR A 209 -5.13 11.48 -25.42
N GLY A 210 -3.81 11.60 -25.27
CA GLY A 210 -2.93 12.23 -26.24
C GLY A 210 -2.44 11.24 -27.32
N PRO A 211 -1.71 11.73 -28.34
CA PRO A 211 -1.19 10.90 -29.43
C PRO A 211 -0.23 9.80 -28.94
N ASP A 212 0.48 10.03 -27.84
CA ASP A 212 1.44 9.09 -27.23
C ASP A 212 0.79 8.12 -26.24
N ASP A 213 -0.51 8.25 -25.96
CA ASP A 213 -1.17 7.37 -25.00
C ASP A 213 -1.60 6.07 -25.71
N TRP A 214 -0.94 4.97 -25.38
CA TRP A 214 -1.33 3.62 -25.78
C TRP A 214 -1.96 2.88 -24.60
N MET A 215 -2.62 1.77 -24.90
CA MET A 215 -3.09 0.80 -23.93
C MET A 215 -2.44 -0.53 -24.22
N VAL A 216 -1.96 -1.22 -23.19
CA VAL A 216 -1.51 -2.62 -23.27
C VAL A 216 -2.56 -3.52 -22.63
N ARG A 217 -2.81 -4.69 -23.25
CA ARG A 217 -3.73 -5.72 -22.79
C ARG A 217 -3.14 -7.10 -23.05
N ARG A 218 -3.30 -8.03 -22.10
CA ARG A 218 -3.00 -9.45 -22.31
C ARG A 218 -4.10 -10.11 -23.15
N LEU A 219 -3.72 -10.89 -24.15
CA LEU A 219 -4.61 -11.57 -25.09
C LEU A 219 -4.92 -13.02 -24.69
N ASP A 220 -4.02 -13.69 -23.98
CA ASP A 220 -4.20 -15.07 -23.51
C ASP A 220 -4.71 -15.12 -22.07
N PRO A 221 -5.29 -16.26 -21.61
CA PRO A 221 -5.58 -16.42 -20.19
C PRO A 221 -4.28 -16.25 -19.39
N PRO A 222 -4.37 -15.93 -18.08
CA PRO A 222 -3.20 -15.97 -17.20
C PRO A 222 -2.53 -17.35 -17.28
N ASP A 223 -1.20 -17.39 -17.13
CA ASP A 223 -0.44 -18.67 -17.15
C ASP A 223 -0.86 -19.59 -16.00
N ASP A 224 -1.28 -18.98 -14.89
CA ASP A 224 -1.90 -19.66 -13.77
C ASP A 224 -3.44 -19.57 -13.88
N PRO A 225 -4.12 -20.68 -14.22
CA PRO A 225 -5.58 -20.71 -14.35
C PRO A 225 -6.32 -20.59 -13.02
N THR A 226 -5.62 -20.71 -11.88
CA THR A 226 -6.18 -20.57 -10.53
C THR A 226 -6.15 -19.14 -9.99
N ARG A 227 -5.62 -18.19 -10.77
CA ARG A 227 -5.65 -16.77 -10.41
C ARG A 227 -7.07 -16.22 -10.35
N GLU A 228 -7.31 -15.45 -9.31
CA GLU A 228 -8.50 -14.67 -9.03
C GLU A 228 -8.17 -13.17 -9.03
N PRO A 229 -9.13 -12.29 -9.36
CA PRO A 229 -8.92 -10.84 -9.27
C PRO A 229 -8.74 -10.40 -7.81
N MET A 230 -7.84 -9.45 -7.57
CA MET A 230 -7.63 -8.89 -6.22
C MET A 230 -8.93 -8.31 -5.67
N PRO A 231 -9.33 -8.67 -4.43
CA PRO A 231 -10.54 -8.12 -3.83
C PRO A 231 -10.43 -6.61 -3.68
N THR A 232 -11.51 -5.89 -3.99
CA THR A 232 -11.54 -4.43 -3.86
C THR A 232 -11.94 -3.95 -2.47
N THR A 233 -12.53 -4.85 -1.68
CA THR A 233 -13.00 -4.64 -0.31
C THR A 233 -12.80 -5.92 0.50
N LEU A 234 -12.42 -5.80 1.76
CA LEU A 234 -12.33 -6.91 2.70
C LEU A 234 -12.55 -6.36 4.12
N ALA A 235 -13.13 -7.16 5.01
CA ALA A 235 -13.34 -6.79 6.40
C ALA A 235 -12.30 -7.50 7.29
N PRO A 236 -11.62 -6.80 8.22
CA PRO A 236 -10.65 -7.44 9.08
C PRO A 236 -11.27 -8.52 9.98
N MET A 237 -10.54 -9.62 10.20
CA MET A 237 -10.83 -10.59 11.25
C MET A 237 -10.66 -9.94 12.63
N ARG A 238 -11.49 -10.34 13.60
CA ARG A 238 -11.52 -9.76 14.95
C ARG A 238 -11.15 -10.82 15.99
N ALA A 239 -10.43 -10.38 17.01
CA ALA A 239 -10.07 -11.22 18.16
C ALA A 239 -11.18 -11.25 19.23
N VAL A 240 -11.29 -12.37 19.94
CA VAL A 240 -12.09 -12.52 21.16
C VAL A 240 -11.29 -12.00 22.35
N ALA A 241 -11.93 -11.23 23.24
CA ALA A 241 -11.31 -10.77 24.47
C ALA A 241 -11.22 -11.91 25.49
N SER A 242 -10.07 -12.05 26.15
CA SER A 242 -9.86 -12.99 27.24
C SER A 242 -9.13 -12.31 28.41
N ARG A 243 -9.18 -12.94 29.58
CA ARG A 243 -8.35 -12.56 30.75
C ARG A 243 -6.97 -13.22 30.70
N GLU A 244 -6.87 -14.38 30.06
CA GLU A 244 -5.66 -15.18 29.97
C GLU A 244 -5.38 -15.53 28.51
N LEU A 245 -4.10 -15.60 28.16
CA LEU A 245 -3.69 -16.10 26.85
C LEU A 245 -3.79 -17.63 26.86
N PRO A 246 -4.21 -18.24 25.75
CA PRO A 246 -4.04 -19.68 25.58
C PRO A 246 -2.55 -20.03 25.63
N ALA A 247 -2.25 -21.26 26.02
CA ALA A 247 -0.89 -21.79 26.16
C ALA A 247 -0.64 -22.92 25.15
N GLY A 248 0.63 -23.21 24.89
CA GLY A 248 1.07 -24.35 24.10
C GLY A 248 1.49 -24.01 22.66
N PRO A 249 2.03 -25.02 21.95
CA PRO A 249 2.74 -24.82 20.68
C PRO A 249 1.84 -24.45 19.50
N ASP A 250 0.53 -24.63 19.63
CA ASP A 250 -0.47 -24.33 18.59
C ASP A 250 -0.73 -22.83 18.40
N TRP A 251 -0.10 -21.98 19.22
CA TRP A 251 -0.32 -20.55 19.26
C TRP A 251 0.94 -19.77 18.88
N ALA A 252 0.74 -18.70 18.12
CA ALA A 252 1.70 -17.64 17.91
C ALA A 252 1.24 -16.42 18.69
N TYR A 253 2.16 -15.76 19.38
CA TYR A 253 1.87 -14.57 20.17
C TYR A 253 2.47 -13.34 19.49
N GLU A 254 1.70 -12.27 19.38
CA GLU A 254 2.15 -10.99 18.84
C GLU A 254 1.80 -9.87 19.80
N VAL A 255 2.57 -8.78 19.76
CA VAL A 255 2.21 -7.56 20.48
C VAL A 255 0.84 -7.07 20.00
N LYS A 256 -0.05 -6.77 20.96
CA LYS A 256 -1.22 -5.98 20.67
C LYS A 256 -0.78 -4.51 20.58
N TRP A 257 -0.63 -4.03 19.35
CA TRP A 257 -0.25 -2.66 19.09
C TRP A 257 -1.42 -1.70 19.35
N ASP A 258 -1.13 -0.60 20.05
CA ASP A 258 -2.08 0.50 20.29
C ASP A 258 -2.03 1.47 19.09
N GLY A 259 -2.89 1.23 18.10
CA GLY A 259 -2.82 1.93 16.82
C GLY A 259 -4.13 1.95 16.05
N MET A 260 -4.00 2.15 14.74
CA MET A 260 -5.11 2.12 13.79
C MET A 260 -4.98 0.93 12.84
N ARG A 261 -5.94 0.01 12.93
CA ARG A 261 -6.06 -1.13 12.03
C ARG A 261 -6.29 -0.70 10.58
N VAL A 262 -5.43 -1.16 9.67
CA VAL A 262 -5.49 -0.84 8.24
C VAL A 262 -5.28 -2.07 7.37
N LEU A 263 -6.19 -2.25 6.41
CA LEU A 263 -5.97 -3.12 5.25
C LEU A 263 -5.34 -2.30 4.11
N ALA A 264 -4.15 -2.68 3.67
CA ALA A 264 -3.46 -2.06 2.55
C ALA A 264 -3.58 -2.94 1.30
N PHE A 265 -4.24 -2.41 0.27
CA PHE A 265 -4.39 -3.03 -1.05
C PHE A 265 -3.30 -2.46 -1.96
N VAL A 266 -2.38 -3.30 -2.41
CA VAL A 266 -1.24 -2.92 -3.23
C VAL A 266 -1.40 -3.50 -4.63
N ASP A 267 -1.37 -2.62 -5.63
CA ASP A 267 -1.48 -2.99 -7.05
C ASP A 267 -0.67 -2.01 -7.90
N GLY A 268 0.25 -2.53 -8.71
CA GLY A 268 1.11 -1.72 -9.57
C GLY A 268 1.83 -0.60 -8.81
N GLY A 269 2.35 -0.92 -7.62
CA GLY A 269 3.12 -0.04 -6.77
C GLY A 269 2.31 1.04 -6.04
N ARG A 270 0.98 0.97 -6.13
CA ARG A 270 0.06 1.93 -5.50
C ARG A 270 -0.61 1.28 -4.32
N VAL A 271 -0.64 2.00 -3.21
CA VAL A 271 -1.35 1.57 -2.01
C VAL A 271 -2.69 2.28 -1.92
N ARG A 272 -3.75 1.51 -1.68
CA ARG A 272 -5.02 2.02 -1.16
C ARG A 272 -5.22 1.44 0.24
N ALA A 273 -5.36 2.31 1.23
CA ALA A 273 -5.48 1.94 2.63
C ALA A 273 -6.91 2.11 3.11
N ARG A 274 -7.46 1.09 3.78
CA ARG A 274 -8.79 1.12 4.36
C ARG A 274 -8.75 0.87 5.87
N SER A 275 -9.48 1.67 6.62
CA SER A 275 -9.68 1.47 8.06
C SER A 275 -10.44 0.18 8.36
N ARG A 276 -10.55 -0.17 9.64
CA ARG A 276 -11.41 -1.25 10.15
C ARG A 276 -12.85 -1.22 9.63
N THR A 277 -13.41 -0.03 9.45
CA THR A 277 -14.78 0.22 8.94
C THR A 277 -14.86 0.34 7.43
N GLY A 278 -13.74 0.22 6.71
CA GLY A 278 -13.67 0.30 5.26
C GLY A 278 -13.53 1.72 4.70
N ARG A 279 -13.38 2.74 5.55
CA ARG A 279 -13.10 4.13 5.13
C ARG A 279 -11.74 4.23 4.46
N ASP A 280 -11.66 4.93 3.34
CA ASP A 280 -10.38 5.21 2.68
C ASP A 280 -9.57 6.20 3.54
N VAL A 281 -8.37 5.77 3.95
CA VAL A 281 -7.43 6.54 4.76
C VAL A 281 -6.10 6.76 4.05
N THR A 282 -6.03 6.48 2.76
CA THR A 282 -4.80 6.54 1.96
C THR A 282 -4.13 7.92 2.04
N ALA A 283 -4.93 8.99 1.97
CA ALA A 283 -4.41 10.36 2.00
C ALA A 283 -3.83 10.76 3.36
N ALA A 284 -4.31 10.17 4.46
CA ALA A 284 -3.88 10.50 5.83
C ALA A 284 -2.47 9.96 6.15
N PHE A 285 -2.06 8.89 5.46
CA PHE A 285 -0.84 8.13 5.74
C PHE A 285 0.05 8.00 4.50
N PRO A 286 0.64 9.12 4.01
CA PRO A 286 1.56 9.10 2.87
C PRO A 286 2.77 8.17 3.06
N GLU A 287 3.13 7.83 4.29
CA GLU A 287 4.16 6.86 4.66
C GLU A 287 3.93 5.48 4.02
N LEU A 288 2.66 5.09 3.81
CA LEU A 288 2.30 3.83 3.16
C LEU A 288 2.75 3.74 1.69
N ARG A 289 3.13 4.86 1.05
CA ARG A 289 3.71 4.83 -0.30
C ARG A 289 4.94 3.92 -0.36
N ALA A 290 5.73 3.86 0.72
CA ALA A 290 6.91 3.01 0.79
C ALA A 290 6.58 1.51 0.59
N VAL A 291 5.44 1.04 1.12
CA VAL A 291 4.97 -0.33 0.93
C VAL A 291 4.68 -0.61 -0.56
N GLY A 292 4.03 0.33 -1.24
CA GLY A 292 3.78 0.22 -2.68
C GLY A 292 5.07 0.18 -3.50
N LEU A 293 6.03 1.05 -3.18
CA LEU A 293 7.33 1.03 -3.86
C LEU A 293 8.10 -0.27 -3.62
N ALA A 294 8.09 -0.78 -2.39
CA ALA A 294 8.79 -2.01 -2.04
C ALA A 294 8.21 -3.24 -2.76
N LEU A 295 6.89 -3.30 -2.91
CA LEU A 295 6.24 -4.42 -3.58
C LEU A 295 6.21 -4.29 -5.11
N GLY A 296 6.44 -3.10 -5.66
CA GLY A 296 6.48 -2.90 -7.10
C GLY A 296 5.20 -3.41 -7.77
N SER A 297 5.32 -4.34 -8.72
CA SER A 297 4.19 -4.88 -9.47
C SER A 297 3.40 -5.95 -8.71
N THR A 298 3.96 -6.46 -7.60
CA THR A 298 3.37 -7.52 -6.79
C THR A 298 2.02 -7.06 -6.24
N GLN A 299 0.98 -7.83 -6.51
CA GLN A 299 -0.35 -7.57 -5.96
C GLN A 299 -0.43 -8.17 -4.57
N ALA A 300 -0.84 -7.38 -3.58
CA ALA A 300 -0.99 -7.86 -2.21
C ALA A 300 -2.14 -7.19 -1.47
N VAL A 301 -2.81 -7.93 -0.59
CA VAL A 301 -3.67 -7.36 0.45
C VAL A 301 -3.05 -7.67 1.80
N LEU A 302 -2.58 -6.63 2.48
CA LEU A 302 -1.89 -6.71 3.76
C LEU A 302 -2.84 -6.30 4.88
N ASP A 303 -2.75 -6.99 6.01
CA ASP A 303 -3.42 -6.61 7.25
C ASP A 303 -2.37 -6.20 8.27
N GLY A 304 -2.49 -4.98 8.79
CA GLY A 304 -1.47 -4.36 9.62
C GLY A 304 -2.05 -3.29 10.55
N GLU A 305 -1.20 -2.81 11.46
CA GLU A 305 -1.52 -1.72 12.38
C GLU A 305 -0.64 -0.51 12.04
N ILE A 306 -1.25 0.68 11.90
CA ILE A 306 -0.50 1.93 11.87
C ILE A 306 -0.27 2.37 13.31
N VAL A 307 0.98 2.59 13.68
CA VAL A 307 1.40 2.95 15.03
C VAL A 307 2.24 4.22 14.98
N ALA A 308 1.95 5.16 15.88
CA ALA A 308 2.84 6.28 16.16
C ALA A 308 3.66 5.94 17.42
N PHE A 309 4.95 6.25 17.40
CA PHE A 309 5.83 6.06 18.54
C PHE A 309 6.15 7.41 19.21
N GLY A 310 6.30 7.36 20.53
CA GLY A 310 6.85 8.43 21.35
C GLY A 310 8.37 8.58 21.17
N PRO A 311 8.97 9.64 21.74
CA PRO A 311 10.42 9.85 21.70
C PRO A 311 11.25 8.73 22.34
N ASP A 312 10.66 8.00 23.28
CA ASP A 312 11.24 6.84 23.97
C ASP A 312 11.00 5.51 23.23
N GLY A 313 10.40 5.55 22.04
CA GLY A 313 10.09 4.37 21.24
C GLY A 313 8.84 3.60 21.71
N THR A 314 8.09 4.10 22.69
CA THR A 314 6.84 3.46 23.14
C THR A 314 5.67 3.79 22.20
N PRO A 315 4.71 2.88 21.97
CA PRO A 315 3.50 3.20 21.22
C PRO A 315 2.69 4.30 21.90
N ASP A 316 2.27 5.30 21.13
CA ASP A 316 1.49 6.44 21.62
C ASP A 316 0.31 6.73 20.69
N PHE A 317 -0.85 6.19 21.08
CA PHE A 317 -2.10 6.41 20.36
C PHE A 317 -2.54 7.88 20.34
N GLY A 318 -2.24 8.66 21.37
CA GLY A 318 -2.62 10.07 21.41
C GLY A 318 -1.92 10.88 20.32
N ARG A 319 -0.66 10.58 20.05
CA ARG A 319 0.07 11.12 18.89
C ARG A 319 -0.58 10.69 17.57
N LEU A 320 -0.90 9.41 17.42
CA LEU A 320 -1.54 8.88 16.22
C LEU A 320 -2.91 9.53 15.95
N ALA A 321 -3.71 9.79 16.97
CA ALA A 321 -5.05 10.34 16.85
C ALA A 321 -5.06 11.68 16.09
N HIS A 322 -4.02 12.51 16.23
CA HIS A 322 -3.87 13.75 15.47
C HIS A 322 -3.77 13.55 13.94
N ARG A 323 -3.50 12.32 13.46
CA ARG A 323 -3.42 11.95 12.05
C ARG A 323 -4.74 11.44 11.47
N MET A 324 -5.58 10.80 12.30
CA MET A 324 -6.69 9.96 11.81
C MET A 324 -7.82 10.74 11.11
N HIS A 325 -8.00 12.02 11.48
CA HIS A 325 -9.03 12.92 10.95
C HIS A 325 -8.62 13.66 9.66
N VAL A 326 -7.39 13.48 9.20
CA VAL A 326 -6.78 14.35 8.18
C VAL A 326 -7.07 13.83 6.78
N ALA A 327 -7.97 14.51 6.06
CA ALA A 327 -8.29 14.17 4.67
C ALA A 327 -7.44 14.94 3.63
N ASP A 328 -6.91 16.11 3.98
CA ASP A 328 -6.10 16.92 3.07
C ASP A 328 -4.67 16.34 2.93
N ALA A 329 -4.28 16.02 1.70
CA ALA A 329 -2.99 15.38 1.43
C ALA A 329 -1.79 16.29 1.75
N ALA A 330 -1.92 17.62 1.63
CA ALA A 330 -0.83 18.53 1.97
C ALA A 330 -0.63 18.63 3.49
N ALA A 331 -1.72 18.71 4.25
CA ALA A 331 -1.71 18.66 5.70
C ALA A 331 -1.17 17.32 6.22
N ALA A 332 -1.58 16.21 5.63
CA ALA A 332 -1.09 14.88 5.97
C ALA A 332 0.44 14.77 5.80
N ARG A 333 1.00 15.27 4.69
CA ARG A 333 2.47 15.32 4.49
C ARG A 333 3.19 16.17 5.52
N ARG A 334 2.64 17.33 5.91
CA ARG A 334 3.22 18.17 6.99
C ARG A 334 3.16 17.49 8.35
N LEU A 335 2.13 16.70 8.61
CA LEU A 335 2.03 15.92 9.85
C LEU A 335 2.93 14.69 9.83
N ALA A 336 3.17 14.07 8.67
CA ALA A 336 4.16 12.98 8.50
C ALA A 336 5.55 13.36 8.97
N GLY A 337 6.03 14.57 8.67
CA GLY A 337 7.31 15.04 9.17
C GLY A 337 7.36 15.31 10.68
N ARG A 338 6.22 15.46 11.37
CA ARG A 338 6.15 15.80 12.81
C ARG A 338 5.74 14.62 13.70
N ILE A 339 4.88 13.75 13.17
CA ILE A 339 4.33 12.57 13.84
C ILE A 339 4.48 11.41 12.85
N PRO A 340 5.71 10.90 12.64
CA PRO A 340 5.92 9.76 11.78
C PRO A 340 5.19 8.53 12.33
N VAL A 341 4.74 7.66 11.43
CA VAL A 341 4.05 6.41 11.77
C VAL A 341 4.71 5.24 11.07
N SER A 342 4.61 4.06 11.68
CA SER A 342 5.01 2.78 11.08
C SER A 342 3.78 1.95 10.78
N TYR A 343 3.80 1.20 9.66
CA TYR A 343 2.77 0.21 9.34
C TYR A 343 3.32 -1.19 9.65
N LEU A 344 2.88 -1.75 10.77
CA LEU A 344 3.31 -3.05 11.27
C LEU A 344 2.40 -4.13 10.71
N VAL A 345 2.88 -4.87 9.71
CA VAL A 345 2.11 -5.88 8.99
C VAL A 345 2.17 -7.21 9.72
N PHE A 346 1.02 -7.80 10.03
CA PHE A 346 0.97 -9.10 10.70
C PHE A 346 0.29 -10.19 9.87
N ASP A 347 -0.45 -9.88 8.80
CA ASP A 347 -1.08 -10.90 7.96
C ASP A 347 -1.08 -10.53 6.46
N LEU A 348 -1.19 -11.55 5.60
CA LEU A 348 -1.25 -11.47 4.15
C LEU A 348 -2.52 -12.19 3.69
N LEU A 349 -3.41 -11.48 3.00
CA LEU A 349 -4.76 -11.94 2.67
C LEU A 349 -4.95 -12.25 1.19
N PHE A 350 -4.06 -11.74 0.35
CA PHE A 350 -4.02 -11.98 -1.08
C PHE A 350 -2.59 -11.74 -1.58
N LEU A 351 -2.12 -12.56 -2.52
CA LEU A 351 -0.83 -12.40 -3.17
C LEU A 351 -0.92 -12.83 -4.63
N ASP A 352 -0.60 -11.91 -5.56
CA ASP A 352 -0.39 -12.18 -6.99
C ASP A 352 -1.48 -13.05 -7.64
N GLY A 353 -2.73 -12.70 -7.40
CA GLY A 353 -3.86 -13.43 -7.97
C GLY A 353 -4.41 -14.54 -7.06
N HIS A 354 -3.84 -14.78 -5.88
CA HIS A 354 -4.25 -15.89 -5.03
C HIS A 354 -4.72 -15.40 -3.65
N PRO A 355 -5.99 -15.63 -3.28
CA PRO A 355 -6.43 -15.47 -1.91
C PRO A 355 -5.64 -16.39 -0.98
N THR A 356 -5.11 -15.84 0.10
CA THR A 356 -4.36 -16.61 1.10
C THR A 356 -5.19 -16.87 2.35
N THR A 357 -6.41 -16.34 2.45
CA THR A 357 -7.26 -16.43 3.65
C THR A 357 -7.60 -17.85 4.07
N ALA A 358 -7.68 -18.81 3.14
CA ALA A 358 -7.93 -20.22 3.44
C ALA A 358 -6.69 -20.97 3.96
N ARG A 359 -5.48 -20.41 3.79
CA ARG A 359 -4.23 -21.00 4.29
C ARG A 359 -4.13 -20.83 5.79
N SER A 360 -3.38 -21.71 6.45
CA SER A 360 -3.04 -21.57 7.87
C SER A 360 -2.29 -20.27 8.16
N TYR A 361 -2.33 -19.79 9.40
CA TYR A 361 -1.61 -18.59 9.80
C TYR A 361 -0.10 -18.71 9.52
N ASP A 362 0.51 -19.87 9.80
CA ASP A 362 1.93 -20.09 9.55
C ASP A 362 2.30 -19.99 8.07
N GLU A 363 1.47 -20.53 7.17
CA GLU A 363 1.68 -20.40 5.71
C GLU A 363 1.56 -18.95 5.25
N ARG A 364 0.57 -18.21 5.76
CA ARG A 364 0.40 -16.78 5.43
C ARG A 364 1.59 -15.96 5.92
N ARG A 365 2.11 -16.25 7.12
CA ARG A 365 3.32 -15.63 7.67
C ARG A 365 4.57 -15.96 6.86
N ALA A 366 4.73 -17.20 6.43
CA ALA A 366 5.86 -17.61 5.60
C ALA A 366 5.86 -16.91 4.22
N LEU A 367 4.67 -16.73 3.61
CA LEU A 367 4.53 -15.94 2.38
C LEU A 367 4.82 -14.45 2.63
N LEU A 368 4.26 -13.88 3.70
CA LEU A 368 4.47 -12.48 4.08
C LEU A 368 5.95 -12.16 4.33
N ALA A 369 6.70 -13.06 4.98
CA ALA A 369 8.11 -12.87 5.30
C ALA A 369 9.04 -12.83 4.06
N ARG A 370 8.57 -13.31 2.90
CA ARG A 370 9.33 -13.25 1.64
C ARG A 370 9.15 -11.93 0.90
N LEU A 371 8.16 -11.12 1.30
CA LEU A 371 7.90 -9.85 0.65
C LEU A 371 8.93 -8.80 1.12
N PRO A 372 9.58 -8.09 0.19
CA PRO A 372 10.63 -7.15 0.53
C PRO A 372 10.07 -5.85 1.13
N GLY A 373 10.87 -5.19 1.97
CA GLY A 373 10.63 -3.81 2.41
C GLY A 373 9.38 -3.59 3.28
N LEU A 374 8.82 -4.65 3.86
CA LEU A 374 7.71 -4.55 4.82
C LEU A 374 8.23 -4.55 6.25
N THR A 375 7.65 -3.70 7.11
CA THR A 375 7.86 -3.79 8.56
C THR A 375 6.87 -4.79 9.14
N LEU A 376 7.35 -5.95 9.57
CA LEU A 376 6.49 -7.00 10.10
C LEU A 376 6.31 -6.84 11.62
N SER A 377 5.09 -7.10 12.10
CA SER A 377 4.90 -7.42 13.51
C SER A 377 5.51 -8.80 13.76
N GLU A 378 6.42 -8.89 14.72
CA GLU A 378 7.12 -10.14 15.04
C GLU A 378 6.30 -11.03 15.96
N THR A 379 6.53 -12.35 15.83
CA THR A 379 6.02 -13.33 16.78
C THR A 379 6.95 -13.34 18.00
N LEU A 380 6.36 -13.21 19.20
CA LEU A 380 7.07 -13.26 20.46
C LEU A 380 7.43 -14.69 20.82
N ALA A 381 8.67 -14.88 21.29
CA ALA A 381 9.13 -16.18 21.80
C ALA A 381 8.61 -16.43 23.21
N GLY A 382 8.33 -17.69 23.53
CA GLY A 382 7.81 -18.11 24.82
C GLY A 382 6.35 -18.57 24.76
N ASP A 383 5.80 -18.90 25.92
CA ASP A 383 4.41 -19.35 26.06
C ASP A 383 3.52 -18.22 26.62
N GLY A 384 2.20 -18.36 26.45
CA GLY A 384 1.21 -17.32 26.70
C GLY A 384 1.40 -16.57 28.04
N PRO A 385 1.44 -17.27 29.20
CA PRO A 385 1.58 -16.62 30.49
C PRO A 385 2.85 -15.75 30.64
N ASP A 386 3.99 -16.25 30.16
CA ASP A 386 5.27 -15.52 30.23
C ASP A 386 5.31 -14.34 29.27
N VAL A 387 4.78 -14.52 28.06
CA VAL A 387 4.68 -13.45 27.06
C VAL A 387 3.77 -12.33 27.56
N LEU A 388 2.64 -12.66 28.20
CA LEU A 388 1.73 -11.67 28.78
C LEU A 388 2.43 -10.87 29.89
N ARG A 389 3.10 -11.56 30.82
CA ARG A 389 3.83 -10.92 31.92
C ARG A 389 4.93 -9.98 31.39
N ALA A 390 5.75 -10.46 30.44
CA ALA A 390 6.79 -9.65 29.82
C ALA A 390 6.21 -8.42 29.10
N SER A 391 5.07 -8.57 28.41
CA SER A 391 4.42 -7.44 27.74
C SER A 391 3.93 -6.37 28.73
N ALA A 392 3.49 -6.77 29.93
CA ALA A 392 3.05 -5.85 30.98
C ALA A 392 4.25 -5.11 31.60
N GLU A 393 5.35 -5.82 31.88
CA GLU A 393 6.62 -5.24 32.36
C GLU A 393 7.19 -4.21 31.36
N ALA A 394 7.03 -4.47 30.06
CA ALA A 394 7.43 -3.56 28.97
C ALA A 394 6.43 -2.41 28.71
N GLY A 395 5.33 -2.31 29.45
CA GLY A 395 4.32 -1.26 29.28
C GLY A 395 3.53 -1.31 27.97
N LEU A 396 3.49 -2.48 27.31
CA LEU A 396 2.74 -2.67 26.05
C LEU A 396 1.24 -2.80 26.32
N GLU A 397 0.40 -2.49 25.32
CA GLU A 397 -1.05 -2.53 25.45
C GLU A 397 -1.57 -3.93 25.82
N GLY A 398 -0.91 -4.97 25.30
CA GLY A 398 -1.25 -6.36 25.53
C GLY A 398 -0.67 -7.28 24.48
N VAL A 399 -1.31 -8.45 24.32
CA VAL A 399 -0.88 -9.51 23.42
C VAL A 399 -2.08 -10.05 22.63
N ILE A 400 -1.85 -10.41 21.38
CA ILE A 400 -2.75 -11.19 20.55
C ILE A 400 -2.17 -12.60 20.40
N ALA A 401 -2.89 -13.63 20.82
CA ALA A 401 -2.59 -15.01 20.44
C ALA A 401 -3.37 -15.37 19.17
N LYS A 402 -2.70 -15.99 18.21
CA LYS A 402 -3.28 -16.48 16.95
C LYS A 402 -3.00 -17.97 16.82
N ARG A 403 -4.03 -18.77 16.55
CA ARG A 403 -3.86 -20.22 16.32
C ARG A 403 -3.12 -20.43 15.00
N ARG A 404 -2.00 -21.15 15.06
CA ARG A 404 -1.06 -21.34 13.93
C ARG A 404 -1.67 -22.04 12.73
N SER A 405 -2.56 -22.99 12.99
CA SER A 405 -3.27 -23.75 11.96
C SER A 405 -4.51 -23.03 11.39
N ALA A 406 -4.92 -21.89 11.96
CA ALA A 406 -6.19 -21.27 11.61
C ALA A 406 -6.16 -20.49 10.29
N ALA A 407 -7.24 -20.64 9.53
CA ALA A 407 -7.57 -19.77 8.41
C ALA A 407 -7.88 -18.34 8.88
N TYR A 408 -7.76 -17.37 7.98
CA TYR A 408 -8.26 -16.02 8.20
C TYR A 408 -9.76 -15.97 7.89
N LEU A 409 -10.56 -15.42 8.80
CA LEU A 409 -12.01 -15.32 8.66
C LEU A 409 -12.44 -13.85 8.52
N PRO A 410 -12.54 -13.31 7.29
CA PRO A 410 -12.85 -11.90 7.07
C PRO A 410 -14.14 -11.46 7.76
N GLY A 411 -14.06 -10.35 8.52
CA GLY A 411 -15.19 -9.74 9.23
C GLY A 411 -15.72 -10.55 10.41
N ARG A 412 -15.22 -11.77 10.65
CA ARG A 412 -15.69 -12.66 11.72
C ARG A 412 -14.87 -12.48 12.98
N ARG A 413 -15.49 -12.91 14.09
CA ARG A 413 -14.85 -12.98 15.40
C ARG A 413 -14.86 -14.44 15.84
N GLY A 414 -13.69 -15.07 15.80
CA GLY A 414 -13.50 -16.47 16.17
C GLY A 414 -12.54 -16.63 17.33
N SER A 415 -12.58 -17.78 18.00
CA SER A 415 -11.68 -18.14 19.09
C SER A 415 -10.23 -18.35 18.66
N ASP A 416 -9.95 -18.41 17.35
CA ASP A 416 -8.60 -18.56 16.82
C ASP A 416 -7.72 -17.33 17.00
N TRP A 417 -8.31 -16.17 17.27
CA TRP A 417 -7.60 -14.95 17.64
C TRP A 417 -8.08 -14.51 19.02
N VAL A 418 -7.18 -14.49 20.00
CA VAL A 418 -7.47 -14.11 21.38
C VAL A 418 -6.68 -12.88 21.74
N LYS A 419 -7.33 -11.84 22.27
CA LYS A 419 -6.69 -10.62 22.76
C LYS A 419 -6.73 -10.58 24.28
N VAL A 420 -5.60 -10.27 24.90
CA VAL A 420 -5.50 -9.92 26.32
C VAL A 420 -4.84 -8.56 26.42
N LYS A 421 -5.49 -7.63 27.12
CA LYS A 421 -4.99 -6.25 27.33
C LYS A 421 -4.37 -6.14 28.73
N ASN A 422 -3.19 -5.55 28.83
CA ASN A 422 -2.57 -5.16 30.10
C ASN A 422 -3.24 -3.91 30.67
N THR A 423 -3.57 -2.96 29.78
CA THR A 423 -4.25 -1.72 30.13
C THR A 423 -5.70 -1.76 29.68
N ARG A 424 -6.63 -1.39 30.56
CA ARG A 424 -8.05 -1.30 30.21
C ARG A 424 -8.32 -0.03 29.40
N THR A 425 -8.76 -0.24 28.17
CA THR A 425 -9.18 0.79 27.22
C THR A 425 -10.58 0.49 26.71
N GLN A 426 -11.37 1.53 26.47
CA GLN A 426 -12.73 1.44 25.95
C GLN A 426 -12.92 2.50 24.87
N SER A 427 -13.48 2.11 23.74
CA SER A 427 -14.01 3.07 22.77
C SER A 427 -15.37 3.55 23.25
N VAL A 428 -15.57 4.87 23.33
CA VAL A 428 -16.78 5.52 23.84
C VAL A 428 -17.28 6.55 22.84
N VAL A 429 -18.60 6.78 22.78
CA VAL A 429 -19.18 7.88 22.02
C VAL A 429 -19.25 9.15 22.88
N ILE A 430 -18.95 10.30 22.30
CA ILE A 430 -19.06 11.60 22.96
C ILE A 430 -20.49 12.11 22.80
N GLY A 431 -21.18 12.34 23.92
CA GLY A 431 -22.55 12.86 23.92
C GLY A 431 -22.68 14.29 24.41
N GLY A 432 -21.65 14.84 25.05
CA GLY A 432 -21.62 16.23 25.49
C GLY A 432 -20.27 16.60 26.07
N TRP A 433 -20.15 17.86 26.50
CA TRP A 433 -19.01 18.32 27.28
C TRP A 433 -19.43 19.32 28.36
N GLU A 434 -18.71 19.36 29.47
CA GLU A 434 -18.83 20.46 30.44
C GLU A 434 -17.73 21.49 30.17
N PRO A 435 -18.03 22.80 30.26
CA PRO A 435 -17.02 23.84 30.16
C PRO A 435 -15.93 23.74 31.24
N GLY A 436 -14.71 24.18 30.92
CA GLY A 436 -13.63 24.27 31.90
C GLY A 436 -13.85 25.40 32.92
N ALA A 437 -12.99 25.46 33.94
CA ALA A 437 -12.98 26.57 34.89
C ALA A 437 -12.01 27.69 34.47
N GLY A 438 -12.28 28.93 34.88
CA GLY A 438 -11.38 30.07 34.72
C GLY A 438 -11.02 30.38 33.26
N LYS A 439 -9.72 30.39 32.92
CA LYS A 439 -9.22 30.68 31.55
C LYS A 439 -9.66 29.66 30.49
N ARG A 440 -10.28 28.54 30.89
CA ARG A 440 -10.82 27.49 30.00
C ARG A 440 -12.35 27.45 29.97
N ALA A 441 -13.02 28.50 30.46
CA ALA A 441 -14.49 28.58 30.48
C ALA A 441 -15.14 28.41 29.09
N ASP A 442 -14.45 28.78 28.02
CA ASP A 442 -14.97 28.64 26.65
C ASP A 442 -14.51 27.34 25.95
N ARG A 443 -13.84 26.43 26.68
CA ARG A 443 -13.26 25.19 26.14
C ARG A 443 -13.83 23.98 26.86
N VAL A 444 -13.62 22.81 26.27
CA VAL A 444 -13.94 21.52 26.89
C VAL A 444 -13.15 21.38 28.20
N GLY A 445 -13.86 21.22 29.31
CA GLY A 445 -13.31 20.86 30.62
C GLY A 445 -13.37 19.36 30.85
N SER A 446 -14.52 18.75 30.56
CA SER A 446 -14.72 17.30 30.59
C SER A 446 -15.64 16.85 29.45
N LEU A 447 -15.49 15.61 28.99
CA LEU A 447 -16.40 14.99 28.03
C LEU A 447 -17.39 14.08 28.76
N LEU A 448 -18.66 14.14 28.39
CA LEU A 448 -19.68 13.17 28.81
C LEU A 448 -19.75 12.08 27.74
N VAL A 449 -19.51 10.84 28.16
CA VAL A 449 -19.31 9.73 27.23
C VAL A 449 -20.28 8.58 27.48
N GLY A 450 -20.55 7.80 26.45
CA GLY A 450 -21.42 6.64 26.52
C GLY A 450 -20.90 5.46 25.70
N VAL A 451 -21.56 4.31 25.86
CA VAL A 451 -21.30 3.07 25.12
C VAL A 451 -22.56 2.61 24.43
N ALA A 452 -22.43 2.03 23.24
CA ALA A 452 -23.56 1.49 22.49
C ALA A 452 -24.18 0.30 23.22
N GLU A 453 -25.52 0.30 23.33
CA GLU A 453 -26.27 -0.85 23.82
C GLU A 453 -26.71 -1.74 22.65
N ARG A 454 -26.64 -3.07 22.84
CA ARG A 454 -27.22 -4.00 21.87
C ARG A 454 -28.74 -3.99 22.03
N PRO A 455 -29.53 -3.98 20.93
CA PRO A 455 -30.94 -4.32 21.02
C PRO A 455 -31.07 -5.75 21.55
N GLY A 456 -31.93 -5.97 22.55
CA GLY A 456 -32.26 -7.33 23.00
C GLY A 456 -32.91 -8.14 21.87
N LEU A 457 -32.75 -9.47 21.90
CA LEU A 457 -33.54 -10.38 21.06
C LEU A 457 -35.03 -10.16 21.36
N GLY A 458 -35.72 -9.45 20.46
CA GLY A 458 -37.16 -9.15 20.58
C GLY A 458 -37.53 -7.67 20.58
N GLU A 459 -36.55 -6.75 20.64
CA GLU A 459 -36.84 -5.31 20.58
C GLU A 459 -36.18 -4.63 19.35
N ALA A 460 -37.00 -4.25 18.36
CA ALA A 460 -36.88 -2.98 17.63
C ALA A 460 -38.05 -2.77 16.64
N PRO A 461 -38.60 -1.54 16.56
CA PRO A 461 -38.61 -0.81 15.29
C PRO A 461 -37.93 0.58 15.43
N PRO A 462 -37.67 1.29 14.31
CA PRO A 462 -36.34 1.82 13.99
C PRO A 462 -36.05 3.25 14.49
N GLY A 463 -34.76 3.56 14.68
CA GLY A 463 -34.26 4.93 14.75
C GLY A 463 -33.10 5.12 15.73
N ALA A 464 -31.87 5.09 15.20
CA ALA A 464 -30.58 5.34 15.86
C ALA A 464 -30.15 4.36 16.99
N PRO A 465 -28.83 4.06 17.11
CA PRO A 465 -28.29 3.28 18.23
C PRO A 465 -28.59 3.97 19.56
N ARG A 466 -28.99 3.18 20.58
CA ARG A 466 -29.13 3.65 21.96
C ARG A 466 -27.77 3.59 22.65
N PHE A 467 -27.50 4.60 23.47
CA PHE A 467 -26.24 4.74 24.18
C PHE A 467 -26.48 4.88 25.68
N ARG A 468 -25.80 4.05 26.46
CA ARG A 468 -25.77 4.14 27.92
C ARG A 468 -24.69 5.12 28.35
N TYR A 469 -25.02 6.03 29.26
CA TYR A 469 -24.02 6.93 29.84
C TYR A 469 -22.94 6.10 30.56
N ALA A 470 -21.66 6.41 30.31
CA ALA A 470 -20.51 5.68 30.85
C ALA A 470 -19.65 6.55 31.80
N GLY A 471 -20.08 7.78 32.09
CA GLY A 471 -19.38 8.71 32.97
C GLY A 471 -18.79 9.91 32.22
N HIS A 472 -17.95 10.68 32.93
CA HIS A 472 -17.27 11.85 32.37
C HIS A 472 -15.75 11.66 32.35
N VAL A 473 -15.08 12.31 31.39
CA VAL A 473 -13.63 12.22 31.17
C VAL A 473 -13.03 13.62 31.24
N GLY A 474 -12.28 13.90 32.31
CA GLY A 474 -11.72 15.24 32.59
C GLY A 474 -10.20 15.37 32.41
N THR A 475 -9.51 14.29 32.03
CA THR A 475 -8.04 14.27 31.90
C THR A 475 -7.61 13.67 30.57
N GLY A 476 -6.32 13.82 30.21
CA GLY A 476 -5.75 13.28 28.96
C GLY A 476 -5.80 14.23 27.76
N PHE A 477 -6.20 15.48 27.96
CA PHE A 477 -6.26 16.48 26.89
C PHE A 477 -4.98 17.32 26.81
N SER A 478 -4.44 17.46 25.59
CA SER A 478 -3.51 18.54 25.25
C SER A 478 -4.28 19.80 24.84
N ASP A 479 -3.64 20.97 24.83
CA ASP A 479 -4.30 22.18 24.32
C ASP A 479 -4.68 22.04 22.84
N ALA A 480 -3.86 21.37 22.01
CA ALA A 480 -4.21 21.11 20.62
C ALA A 480 -5.45 20.19 20.49
N THR A 481 -5.57 19.21 21.40
CA THR A 481 -6.73 18.31 21.48
C THR A 481 -8.00 19.07 21.85
N LEU A 482 -7.93 19.95 22.85
CA LEU A 482 -9.07 20.76 23.28
C LEU A 482 -9.57 21.69 22.16
N ASP A 483 -8.66 22.29 21.38
CA ASP A 483 -9.04 23.12 20.22
C ASP A 483 -9.68 22.29 19.10
N LEU A 484 -9.17 21.08 18.86
CA LEU A 484 -9.75 20.14 17.90
C LEU A 484 -11.17 19.73 18.32
N LEU A 485 -11.34 19.31 19.57
CA LEU A 485 -12.65 18.92 20.11
C LEU A 485 -13.65 20.08 20.03
N GLY A 486 -13.26 21.29 20.40
CA GLY A 486 -14.12 22.47 20.30
C GLY A 486 -14.63 22.70 18.87
N ARG A 487 -13.75 22.59 17.86
CA ARG A 487 -14.14 22.73 16.45
C ARG A 487 -15.07 21.61 15.96
N LEU A 488 -14.78 20.36 16.34
CA LEU A 488 -15.56 19.20 15.87
C LEU A 488 -16.91 19.06 16.56
N LEU A 489 -17.02 19.44 17.85
CA LEU A 489 -18.23 19.31 18.63
C LEU A 489 -19.21 20.49 18.44
N ALA A 490 -18.71 21.68 18.09
CA ALA A 490 -19.55 22.86 17.84
C ALA A 490 -20.71 22.64 16.83
N PRO A 491 -20.51 22.02 15.65
CA PRO A 491 -21.60 21.76 14.69
C PRO A 491 -22.53 20.61 15.10
N LEU A 492 -22.22 19.90 16.18
CA LEU A 492 -23.00 18.76 16.65
C LEU A 492 -23.95 19.11 17.79
N ARG A 493 -23.98 20.37 18.25
CA ARG A 493 -24.80 20.81 19.38
C ARG A 493 -26.27 20.43 19.23
N ARG A 494 -26.89 20.08 20.36
CA ARG A 494 -28.31 19.79 20.51
C ARG A 494 -28.80 20.20 21.90
N ASP A 495 -30.11 20.20 22.10
CA ASP A 495 -30.71 20.68 23.35
C ASP A 495 -30.81 19.59 24.43
N GLU A 496 -31.03 18.34 24.02
CA GLU A 496 -31.29 17.22 24.94
C GLU A 496 -30.11 16.23 25.05
N PRO A 497 -29.91 15.60 26.22
CA PRO A 497 -28.90 14.58 26.40
C PRO A 497 -29.14 13.38 25.47
N PRO A 498 -28.09 12.83 24.82
CA PRO A 498 -28.21 11.65 23.98
C PRO A 498 -28.16 10.33 24.76
N PHE A 499 -28.05 10.40 26.10
CA PHE A 499 -27.89 9.24 26.98
C PHE A 499 -29.03 9.16 28.00
N ALA A 500 -29.44 7.94 28.33
CA ALA A 500 -30.27 7.67 29.51
C ALA A 500 -29.42 7.74 30.80
N ASP A 501 -30.09 7.97 31.94
CA ASP A 501 -29.53 7.91 33.29
C ASP A 501 -28.31 8.81 33.53
N VAL A 502 -28.30 10.01 32.93
CA VAL A 502 -27.32 11.04 33.24
C VAL A 502 -27.69 11.70 34.58
N PRO A 503 -26.76 11.80 35.56
CA PRO A 503 -27.03 12.53 36.79
C PRO A 503 -27.44 13.99 36.54
N ASP A 504 -28.47 14.46 37.24
CA ASP A 504 -29.05 15.81 37.13
C ASP A 504 -28.03 16.97 37.14
N ALA A 505 -26.95 16.83 37.91
CA ALA A 505 -25.90 17.84 37.97
C ALA A 505 -25.24 18.05 36.60
N HIS A 506 -24.97 16.96 35.88
CA HIS A 506 -24.40 16.97 34.54
C HIS A 506 -25.42 17.44 33.49
N VAL A 507 -26.70 17.10 33.66
CA VAL A 507 -27.79 17.58 32.78
C VAL A 507 -27.84 19.10 32.68
N ARG A 508 -27.64 19.78 33.80
CA ARG A 508 -27.68 21.25 33.85
C ARG A 508 -26.38 21.92 33.40
N ALA A 509 -25.24 21.26 33.56
CA ALA A 509 -23.93 21.86 33.32
C ALA A 509 -23.36 21.60 31.92
N ALA A 510 -23.82 20.54 31.24
CA ALA A 510 -23.25 20.11 29.97
C ALA A 510 -23.80 20.88 28.77
N VAL A 511 -22.96 21.03 27.75
CA VAL A 511 -23.36 21.32 26.37
C VAL A 511 -23.51 19.99 25.65
N TRP A 512 -24.72 19.70 25.18
CA TRP A 512 -25.07 18.42 24.56
C TRP A 512 -24.74 18.38 23.07
N VAL A 513 -24.35 17.20 22.57
CA VAL A 513 -24.09 16.95 21.15
C VAL A 513 -24.78 15.70 20.61
N ARG A 514 -24.91 15.65 19.29
CA ARG A 514 -25.21 14.42 18.57
C ARG A 514 -24.07 13.40 18.81
N PRO A 515 -24.39 12.15 19.18
CA PRO A 515 -23.41 11.11 19.53
C PRO A 515 -22.75 10.52 18.27
N GLU A 516 -21.96 11.35 17.59
CA GLU A 516 -21.32 11.02 16.31
C GLU A 516 -19.82 10.77 16.43
N LEU A 517 -19.15 11.42 17.40
CA LEU A 517 -17.70 11.29 17.58
C LEU A 517 -17.37 10.16 18.56
N VAL A 518 -16.44 9.30 18.17
CA VAL A 518 -15.92 8.22 19.02
C VAL A 518 -14.55 8.62 19.55
N ALA A 519 -14.27 8.26 20.79
CA ALA A 519 -12.98 8.43 21.44
C ALA A 519 -12.51 7.12 22.10
N GLU A 520 -11.20 6.94 22.21
CA GLU A 520 -10.61 5.92 23.06
C GLU A 520 -10.30 6.51 24.44
N VAL A 521 -10.65 5.78 25.49
CA VAL A 521 -10.38 6.18 26.88
C VAL A 521 -9.71 5.04 27.64
N ALA A 522 -8.63 5.34 28.36
CA ALA A 522 -8.06 4.43 29.34
C ALA A 522 -8.76 4.61 30.68
N TYR A 523 -8.95 3.54 31.43
CA TYR A 523 -9.68 3.58 32.70
C TYR A 523 -9.19 2.50 33.67
N ALA A 524 -9.53 2.64 34.96
CA ALA A 524 -9.12 1.68 35.98
C ALA A 524 -10.02 0.44 36.02
N HIS A 525 -11.33 0.63 36.14
CA HIS A 525 -12.35 -0.44 36.14
C HIS A 525 -13.75 0.13 35.87
N TRP A 526 -14.71 -0.75 35.58
CA TRP A 526 -16.13 -0.42 35.57
C TRP A 526 -16.70 -0.46 36.99
N THR A 527 -17.49 0.54 37.36
CA THR A 527 -18.24 0.54 38.63
C THR A 527 -19.51 -0.32 38.53
N ALA A 528 -20.14 -0.63 39.68
CA ALA A 528 -21.41 -1.35 39.72
C ALA A 528 -22.53 -0.63 38.93
N ASP A 529 -22.50 0.70 38.89
CA ASP A 529 -23.45 1.53 38.13
C ASP A 529 -23.03 1.72 36.66
N ASN A 530 -22.19 0.84 36.11
CA ASN A 530 -21.72 0.87 34.73
C ASN A 530 -21.02 2.18 34.33
N ARG A 531 -20.18 2.75 35.20
CA ARG A 531 -19.36 3.94 34.90
C ARG A 531 -17.88 3.59 34.81
N LEU A 532 -17.14 4.34 34.00
CA LEU A 532 -15.68 4.27 33.94
C LEU A 532 -15.07 4.97 35.16
N ARG A 533 -14.22 4.26 35.90
CA ARG A 533 -13.48 4.81 37.04
C ARG A 533 -12.11 5.32 36.59
N HIS A 534 -11.75 6.55 36.97
CA HIS A 534 -10.52 7.24 36.59
C HIS A 534 -10.24 7.25 35.07
N PRO A 535 -11.22 7.67 34.23
CA PRO A 535 -11.01 7.69 32.80
C PRO A 535 -10.07 8.83 32.38
N SER A 536 -9.24 8.55 31.38
CA SER A 536 -8.36 9.51 30.73
C SER A 536 -8.48 9.39 29.22
N PHE A 537 -8.67 10.53 28.55
CA PHE A 537 -8.79 10.62 27.11
C PHE A 537 -7.49 10.22 26.43
N LYS A 538 -7.57 9.32 25.43
CA LYS A 538 -6.41 8.93 24.63
C LYS A 538 -6.43 9.58 23.26
N GLY A 539 -7.57 9.62 22.59
CA GLY A 539 -7.68 10.18 21.24
C GLY A 539 -9.04 9.94 20.63
N LEU A 540 -9.36 10.65 19.55
CA LEU A 540 -10.56 10.38 18.76
C LEU A 540 -10.35 9.17 17.83
N ARG A 541 -11.45 8.51 17.44
CA ARG A 541 -11.49 7.23 16.71
C ARG A 541 -12.39 7.31 15.48
N ASP A 542 -11.97 8.07 14.48
CA ASP A 542 -12.69 8.21 13.19
C ASP A 542 -12.70 6.95 12.32
N ASP A 543 -11.96 5.94 12.75
CA ASP A 543 -11.98 4.60 12.17
C ASP A 543 -13.14 3.75 12.71
N LEU A 544 -13.89 4.21 13.72
CA LEU A 544 -15.00 3.49 14.33
C LEU A 544 -16.33 4.23 14.18
N ALA A 545 -17.41 3.46 14.01
CA ALA A 545 -18.76 4.01 14.10
C ALA A 545 -19.23 4.06 15.57
N PRO A 546 -20.09 5.03 15.95
CA PRO A 546 -20.66 5.10 17.29
C PRO A 546 -21.30 3.78 17.77
N ALA A 547 -22.02 3.07 16.90
CA ALA A 547 -22.64 1.78 17.23
C ALA A 547 -21.64 0.66 17.57
N GLU A 548 -20.33 0.85 17.31
CA GLU A 548 -19.29 -0.10 17.64
C GLU A 548 -18.65 0.13 19.02
N THR A 549 -19.11 1.14 19.77
CA THR A 549 -18.62 1.48 21.12
C THR A 549 -19.18 0.56 22.21
N VAL A 550 -19.28 -0.75 21.93
CA VAL A 550 -19.79 -1.76 22.87
C VAL A 550 -18.75 -2.12 23.92
N VAL A 551 -19.18 -2.54 25.12
CA VAL A 551 -18.27 -2.94 26.20
C VAL A 551 -17.52 -4.22 25.82
N ASP A 552 -16.19 -4.23 26.04
CA ASP A 552 -15.34 -5.41 25.85
C ASP A 552 -15.81 -6.54 26.80
N GLY A 553 -16.58 -7.50 26.27
CA GLY A 553 -17.19 -8.62 27.02
C GLY A 553 -18.61 -8.95 26.57
N ASP A 554 -19.36 -7.95 26.10
CA ASP A 554 -20.76 -8.11 25.62
C ASP A 554 -20.85 -8.63 24.19
N THR A 555 -19.71 -8.98 23.60
CA THR A 555 -19.60 -9.44 22.23
C THR A 555 -19.45 -10.94 22.18
N GLU A 556 -20.57 -11.64 21.99
CA GLU A 556 -20.55 -13.07 21.68
C GLU A 556 -19.71 -13.37 20.42
N PRO A 557 -19.09 -14.56 20.34
CA PRO A 557 -18.49 -15.05 19.10
C PRO A 557 -19.54 -15.03 17.98
N THR A 558 -19.15 -14.63 16.77
CA THR A 558 -20.06 -14.52 15.62
C THR A 558 -19.60 -15.38 14.47
#